data_AF-A0A519Z211-F1
#
_entry.id   AF-A0A519Z211-F1
#
_cell.length_a   1.000
_cell.length_b   1.000
_cell.length_c   1.000
_cell.angle_alpha   90.00
_cell.angle_beta   90.00
_cell.angle_gamma   90.00
#
_symmetry.space_group_name_H-M   'P 1'
#
loop_
_entity.id
_entity.type
_entity.pdbx_description
1 polymer ?
#
loop_
_entity_poly.entity_id
_entity_poly.type
_entity_poly.pdbx_seq_one_letter_code
_entity_poly.pdbx_strand_id
1 'polypeptide(L)' 'LLNIRSGPGSDFSLLTDPLPKGTKVMVLKTEGTWSFVEVIDVVHSVMDLEGWVSTKHLI' A
#
# COMPACT_ATOMS: atom_id res chain seq x y z
N LEU A 1 -5.78 6.93 5.82
CA LEU A 1 -4.80 7.13 4.73
C LEU A 1 -3.91 5.91 4.71
N LEU A 2 -3.71 5.32 3.54
CA LEU A 2 -2.89 4.13 3.37
C LEU A 2 -1.60 4.53 2.67
N ASN A 3 -0.48 4.39 3.37
CA ASN A 3 0.83 4.74 2.83
C ASN A 3 1.43 3.53 2.13
N ILE A 4 1.73 3.65 0.84
CA ILE A 4 2.41 2.63 0.05
C ILE A 4 3.92 2.93 0.02
N ARG A 5 4.74 1.93 0.35
CA ARG A 5 6.19 2.06 0.53
C ARG A 5 6.97 1.08 -0.34
N SER A 6 8.23 1.41 -0.60
CA SER A 6 9.14 0.53 -1.35
C SER A 6 9.57 -0.73 -0.59
N GLY A 7 9.36 -0.81 0.72
CA GLY A 7 9.71 -1.95 1.55
C GLY A 7 8.93 -2.06 2.86
N PRO A 8 9.03 -3.19 3.59
CA PRO A 8 8.29 -3.46 4.81
C PRO A 8 8.92 -2.73 6.01
N GLY A 9 8.61 -1.44 6.15
CA GLY A 9 9.12 -0.63 7.26
C GLY A 9 8.83 0.86 7.09
N SER A 10 8.89 1.61 8.20
CA SER A 10 8.71 3.08 8.18
C SER A 10 9.88 3.81 7.51
N ASP A 11 11.04 3.18 7.45
CA ASP A 11 12.29 3.75 6.93
C ASP A 11 12.38 3.68 5.39
N PHE A 12 11.51 2.88 4.76
CA PHE A 12 11.40 2.81 3.31
C PHE A 12 10.59 3.98 2.76
N SER A 13 11.05 4.57 1.65
CA SER A 13 10.40 5.71 0.99
C SER A 13 8.96 5.40 0.57
N LEU A 14 8.12 6.44 0.60
CA LEU A 14 6.78 6.40 0.00
C LEU A 14 6.90 6.35 -1.52
N LEU A 15 6.06 5.54 -2.17
CA LEU A 15 6.03 5.46 -3.65
C LEU A 15 5.02 6.44 -4.26
N THR A 16 4.05 6.91 -3.47
CA THR A 16 3.06 7.91 -3.87
C THR A 16 2.55 8.65 -2.64
N ASP A 17 1.76 9.71 -2.88
CA ASP A 17 0.99 10.37 -1.84
C ASP A 17 0.04 9.37 -1.15
N PRO A 18 -0.33 9.59 0.12
CA PRO A 18 -1.17 8.65 0.86
C PRO A 18 -2.50 8.37 0.16
N LEU A 19 -2.83 7.09 0.01
CA LEU A 19 -4.04 6.68 -0.68
C LEU A 19 -5.28 7.07 0.15
N PRO A 20 -6.40 7.47 -0.50
CA PRO A 20 -7.67 7.74 0.14
C PRO A 20 -8.15 6.56 1.02
N LYS A 21 -8.96 6.85 2.02
CA LYS A 21 -9.60 5.78 2.81
C LYS A 21 -10.61 5.03 1.94
N GLY A 22 -10.60 3.71 2.01
CA GLY A 22 -11.51 2.85 1.24
C GLY A 22 -10.97 2.45 -0.13
N THR A 23 -9.76 2.89 -0.52
CA THR A 23 -9.05 2.35 -1.68
C THR A 23 -8.96 0.83 -1.56
N LYS A 24 -9.46 0.13 -2.58
CA LYS A 24 -9.43 -1.33 -2.63
C LYS A 24 -8.05 -1.80 -3.04
N VAL A 25 -7.56 -2.79 -2.31
CA VAL A 25 -6.26 -3.40 -2.56
C VAL A 25 -6.40 -4.91 -2.48
N MET A 26 -5.56 -5.62 -3.23
CA MET A 26 -5.39 -7.06 -3.11
C MET A 26 -4.10 -7.35 -2.35
N VAL A 27 -4.18 -8.15 -1.29
CA VAL A 27 -2.99 -8.56 -0.53
C VAL A 27 -2.30 -9.71 -1.26
N LEU A 28 -1.07 -9.48 -1.69
CA LEU A 28 -0.26 -10.47 -2.41
C LEU A 28 0.61 -11.30 -1.45
N LYS A 29 1.19 -10.64 -0.43
CA LYS A 29 1.95 -11.31 0.64
C LYS A 29 1.95 -10.49 1.93
N THR A 30 2.23 -11.14 3.06
CA THR A 30 2.38 -10.48 4.37
C THR A 30 3.68 -10.93 5.03
N GLU A 31 4.45 -9.97 5.55
CA GLU A 31 5.69 -10.17 6.29
C GLU A 31 5.60 -9.38 7.61
N GLY A 32 5.34 -10.09 8.71
CA GLY A 32 5.19 -9.47 10.03
C GLY A 32 3.99 -8.53 10.09
N THR A 33 4.25 -7.23 10.27
CA THR A 33 3.22 -6.17 10.40
C THR A 33 3.01 -5.36 9.11
N TRP A 34 3.56 -5.86 8.00
CA TRP A 34 3.49 -5.25 6.68
C TRP A 34 2.93 -6.23 5.65
N SER A 35 2.12 -5.70 4.74
CA SER A 35 1.54 -6.45 3.63
C SER A 35 1.97 -5.80 2.31
N PHE A 36 2.41 -6.60 1.35
CA PHE A 36 2.62 -6.15 -0.02
C PHE A 36 1.29 -6.28 -0.75
N VAL A 37 0.86 -5.20 -1.40
CA VAL A 37 -0.47 -5.10 -2.00
C VAL A 37 -0.39 -4.56 -3.42
N GLU A 38 -1.36 -4.96 -4.22
CA GLU A 38 -1.69 -4.37 -5.52
C GLU A 38 -2.93 -3.48 -5.35
N VAL A 39 -2.85 -2.23 -5.79
CA VAL A 39 -3.97 -1.30 -5.76
C VAL A 39 -4.88 -1.58 -6.95
N ILE A 40 -6.16 -1.89 -6.68
CA ILE A 40 -7.12 -2.32 -7.71
C ILE A 40 -7.66 -1.13 -8.52
N ASP A 41 -7.68 0.05 -7.92
CA ASP A 41 -8.25 1.26 -8.52
C ASP A 41 -7.16 2.18 -9.07
N VAL A 42 -7.54 3.08 -9.98
CA VAL A 42 -6.65 4.14 -10.45
C VAL A 42 -6.56 5.20 -9.38
N VAL A 43 -5.40 5.34 -8.74
CA VAL A 43 -5.18 6.36 -7.70
C VAL A 43 -4.09 7.33 -8.14
N HIS A 44 -4.35 8.62 -8.00
CA HIS A 44 -3.43 9.68 -8.45
C HIS A 44 -3.01 9.54 -9.93
N SER A 45 -3.92 9.06 -10.79
CA SER A 45 -3.66 8.78 -12.20
C SER A 45 -2.63 7.67 -12.46
N VAL A 46 -2.31 6.87 -11.44
CA VAL A 46 -1.45 5.68 -11.54
C VAL A 46 -2.34 4.44 -11.55
N MET A 47 -2.13 3.58 -12.54
CA MET A 47 -2.67 2.21 -12.60
C MET A 47 -1.58 1.23 -12.16
N ASP A 48 -1.98 0.02 -11.74
CA ASP A 48 -1.07 -1.08 -11.38
C ASP A 48 -0.05 -0.72 -10.29
N LEU A 49 -0.47 0.13 -9.34
CA LEU A 49 0.39 0.56 -8.23
C LEU A 49 0.53 -0.58 -7.22
N GLU A 50 1.77 -1.02 -6.98
CA GLU A 50 2.10 -2.02 -5.97
C GLU A 50 3.05 -1.47 -4.91
N GLY A 51 2.99 -2.04 -3.70
CA GLY A 51 3.94 -1.70 -2.66
C GLY A 51 3.56 -2.21 -1.27
N TRP A 52 4.35 -1.82 -0.29
CA TRP A 52 4.19 -2.22 1.10
C TRP A 52 3.31 -1.26 1.89
N VAL A 53 2.34 -1.81 2.60
CA VAL A 53 1.47 -1.07 3.52
C VAL A 53 1.48 -1.71 4.89
N SER A 54 1.25 -0.93 5.94
CA SER A 54 1.13 -1.49 7.28
C SER A 54 -0.21 -2.22 7.42
N THR A 55 -0.16 -3.51 7.76
CA THR A 55 -1.31 -4.43 7.82
C THR A 55 -2.44 -3.93 8.71
N LYS A 56 -2.11 -3.16 9.76
CA LYS A 56 -3.12 -2.56 10.68
C LYS A 56 -4.10 -1.61 9.99
N HIS A 57 -3.79 -1.11 8.79
CA HIS A 57 -4.67 -0.23 8.03
C HIS A 57 -5.53 -0.97 7.02
N LEU A 58 -5.40 -2.30 6.93
CA LEU A 58 -6.19 -3.17 6.05
C LEU A 58 -7.41 -3.81 6.75
N ILE A 59 -7.58 -3.56 8.06
CA ILE A 59 -8.70 -4.04 8.88
C ILE A 59 -9.73 -2.95 9.15
#